data_AF-A0A7G8VTZ7-F1
#
_entry.id   AF-A0A7G8VTZ7-F1
#
_cell.length_a   1.000
_cell.length_b   1.000
_cell.length_c   1.000
_cell.angle_alpha   90.00
_cell.angle_beta   90.00
_cell.angle_gamma   90.00
#
_symmetry.space_group_name_H-M   'P 1'
#
loop_
_entity.id
_entity.type
_entity.pdbx_description
1 polymer ?
#
loop_
_entity_poly.entity_id
_entity_poly.type
_entity_poly.pdbx_seq_one_letter_code
_entity_poly.pdbx_strand_id
1 'polypeptide(L)'
;MPDRPPHRNVETLYGDHHGWLVGWLRRKLGNAGDAADLAQDTFLRVLGRPREATEAREPRAWLTTIAHGLVVDHVRRRTLERACLEAIASLPEPQAPSPETQLLLVEALMRIDTMLDGLAPKARSAFLLSRLDGLSYPEIAQRLDVSLSSVEKYMANAIRHCLSLR
;
A
#
# COMPACT_ATOMS: atom_id res chain seq x y z
N MET A 1 -17.78 -53.38 4.53
CA MET A 1 -16.39 -52.99 4.87
C MET A 1 -16.45 -51.91 5.93
N PRO A 2 -15.66 -51.95 7.01
CA PRO A 2 -15.77 -50.94 8.05
C PRO A 2 -15.15 -49.63 7.57
N ASP A 3 -15.88 -48.56 7.81
CA ASP A 3 -15.55 -47.17 7.51
C ASP A 3 -14.24 -46.79 8.25
N ARG A 4 -13.13 -46.65 7.52
CA ARG A 4 -11.85 -46.21 8.11
C ARG A 4 -11.99 -44.74 8.48
N PRO A 5 -11.53 -44.31 9.67
CA PRO A 5 -11.62 -42.90 10.06
C PRO A 5 -10.93 -42.05 9.00
N PRO A 6 -11.54 -40.94 8.54
CA PRO A 6 -11.08 -40.15 7.39
C PRO A 6 -9.61 -39.70 7.50
N HIS A 7 -9.12 -39.50 8.73
CA HIS A 7 -7.75 -39.11 9.01
C HIS A 7 -6.69 -40.16 8.62
N ARG A 8 -7.00 -41.47 8.70
CA ARG A 8 -6.05 -42.53 8.30
C ARG A 8 -5.82 -42.59 6.79
N ASN A 9 -6.82 -42.17 6.00
CA ASN A 9 -6.69 -42.16 4.54
C ASN A 9 -5.85 -40.97 4.06
N VAL A 10 -5.97 -39.80 4.71
CA VAL A 10 -5.14 -38.63 4.38
C VAL A 10 -3.69 -38.82 4.82
N GLU A 11 -3.44 -39.44 5.96
CA GLU A 11 -2.08 -39.79 6.42
C GLU A 11 -1.36 -40.71 5.41
N THR A 12 -2.06 -41.75 4.93
CA THR A 12 -1.54 -42.66 3.90
C THR A 12 -1.27 -41.91 2.59
N LEU A 13 -2.22 -41.09 2.15
CA LEU A 13 -2.10 -40.25 0.96
C LEU A 13 -0.89 -39.30 1.04
N TYR A 14 -0.66 -38.71 2.23
CA TYR A 14 0.48 -37.85 2.49
C TYR A 14 1.79 -38.63 2.39
N GLY A 15 1.91 -39.75 3.12
CA GLY A 15 3.10 -40.59 3.09
C GLY A 15 3.47 -41.06 1.68
N ASP A 16 2.47 -41.48 0.89
CA ASP A 16 2.69 -42.08 -0.42
C ASP A 16 2.97 -41.06 -1.54
N HIS A 17 2.52 -39.81 -1.39
CA HIS A 17 2.51 -38.84 -2.50
C HIS A 17 3.17 -37.49 -2.21
N HIS A 18 3.49 -37.16 -0.96
CA HIS A 18 4.13 -35.89 -0.62
C HIS A 18 5.45 -35.67 -1.35
N GLY A 19 6.39 -36.63 -1.29
CA GLY A 19 7.70 -36.50 -1.95
C GLY A 19 7.59 -36.37 -3.47
N TRP A 20 6.64 -37.09 -4.08
CA TRP A 20 6.36 -36.98 -5.51
C TRP A 20 5.79 -35.59 -5.87
N LEU A 21 4.86 -35.07 -5.07
CA LEU A 21 4.23 -33.77 -5.28
C LEU A 21 5.26 -32.64 -5.16
N VAL A 22 6.13 -32.68 -4.15
CA VAL A 22 7.25 -31.74 -3.99
C VAL A 22 8.16 -31.77 -5.22
N GLY A 23 8.51 -32.97 -5.72
CA GLY A 23 9.32 -33.11 -6.94
C GLY A 23 8.62 -32.57 -8.20
N TRP A 24 7.30 -32.71 -8.30
CA TRP A 24 6.50 -32.13 -9.38
C TRP A 24 6.43 -30.59 -9.28
N LEU A 25 6.18 -30.05 -8.09
CA LEU A 25 6.14 -28.60 -7.83
C LEU A 25 7.49 -27.95 -8.05
N ARG A 26 8.58 -28.58 -7.62
CA ARG A 26 9.95 -28.08 -7.82
C ARG A 26 10.29 -27.92 -9.31
N ARG A 27 9.84 -28.84 -10.16
CA ARG A 27 10.01 -28.72 -11.63
C ARG A 27 9.19 -27.57 -12.22
N LYS A 28 8.06 -27.21 -11.61
CA LYS A 28 7.23 -26.08 -12.07
C LYS A 28 7.69 -24.72 -11.54
N LEU A 29 8.13 -24.65 -10.29
CA LEU A 29 8.44 -23.39 -9.61
C LEU A 29 9.93 -23.03 -9.66
N GLY A 30 10.82 -24.02 -9.87
CA GLY A 30 12.27 -23.80 -9.86
C GLY A 30 12.87 -23.48 -8.49
N ASN A 31 12.05 -23.33 -7.45
CA ASN A 31 12.45 -23.02 -6.07
C ASN A 31 12.02 -24.16 -5.13
N ALA A 32 12.94 -24.62 -4.27
CA ALA A 32 12.69 -25.73 -3.35
C ALA A 32 11.80 -25.34 -2.15
N GLY A 33 11.92 -24.11 -1.66
CA GLY A 33 11.07 -23.57 -0.58
C GLY A 33 9.64 -23.41 -1.03
N ASP A 34 9.41 -22.66 -2.12
CA ASP A 34 8.06 -22.49 -2.70
C ASP A 34 7.40 -23.85 -3.00
N ALA A 35 8.18 -24.84 -3.47
CA ALA A 35 7.66 -26.17 -3.74
C ALA A 35 7.25 -26.94 -2.47
N ALA A 36 7.99 -26.79 -1.37
CA ALA A 36 7.62 -27.39 -0.08
C ALA A 36 6.36 -26.72 0.49
N ASP A 37 6.29 -25.38 0.43
CA ASP A 37 5.16 -24.61 0.93
C ASP A 37 3.88 -24.93 0.15
N LEU A 38 3.94 -24.93 -1.19
CA LEU A 38 2.77 -25.27 -2.01
C LEU A 38 2.36 -26.74 -1.87
N ALA A 39 3.30 -27.65 -1.58
CA ALA A 39 2.96 -29.04 -1.28
C ALA A 39 2.20 -29.13 0.05
N GLN A 40 2.68 -28.42 1.08
CA GLN A 40 2.01 -28.33 2.36
C GLN A 40 0.60 -27.74 2.21
N ASP A 41 0.44 -26.61 1.52
CA ASP A 41 -0.85 -25.98 1.26
C ASP A 41 -1.81 -26.90 0.50
N THR A 42 -1.29 -27.69 -0.44
CA THR A 42 -2.09 -28.72 -1.14
C THR A 42 -2.66 -29.71 -0.14
N PHE A 43 -1.85 -30.24 0.78
CA PHE A 43 -2.32 -31.20 1.78
C PHE A 43 -3.21 -30.58 2.86
N LEU A 44 -3.02 -29.30 3.20
CA LEU A 44 -3.95 -28.56 4.06
C LEU A 44 -5.34 -28.46 3.42
N ARG A 45 -5.42 -28.21 2.10
CA ARG A 45 -6.69 -28.22 1.35
C ARG A 45 -7.33 -29.62 1.29
N VAL A 46 -6.51 -30.66 1.16
CA VAL A 46 -6.95 -32.07 1.20
C VAL A 46 -7.54 -32.44 2.57
N LEU A 47 -6.93 -31.97 3.67
CA LEU A 47 -7.45 -32.20 5.03
C LEU A 47 -8.84 -31.58 5.23
N GLY A 48 -9.15 -30.47 4.54
CA GLY A 48 -10.49 -29.88 4.51
C GLY A 48 -11.50 -30.65 3.66
N ARG A 49 -11.09 -31.68 2.91
CA ARG A 49 -11.93 -32.47 1.99
C ARG A 49 -11.77 -33.99 2.18
N PRO A 50 -12.04 -34.52 3.39
CA PRO A 50 -11.72 -35.91 3.74
C PRO A 50 -12.50 -36.96 2.92
N ARG A 51 -13.72 -36.65 2.46
CA ARG A 51 -14.50 -37.55 1.61
C ARG A 51 -13.89 -37.70 0.22
N GLU A 52 -13.57 -36.57 -0.43
CA GLU A 52 -12.89 -36.56 -1.74
C GLU A 52 -11.53 -37.26 -1.66
N ALA A 53 -10.79 -37.07 -0.57
CA ALA A 53 -9.51 -37.75 -0.33
C ALA A 53 -9.65 -39.28 -0.22
N THR A 54 -10.76 -39.77 0.32
CA THR A 54 -11.03 -41.20 0.49
C THR A 54 -11.53 -41.86 -0.79
N GLU A 55 -12.24 -41.10 -1.64
CA GLU A 55 -12.86 -41.60 -2.88
C GLU A 55 -12.00 -41.37 -4.14
N ALA A 56 -10.85 -40.71 -4.01
CA ALA A 56 -9.94 -40.40 -5.11
C ALA A 56 -9.38 -41.68 -5.76
N ARG A 57 -9.96 -42.06 -6.90
CA ARG A 57 -9.48 -43.20 -7.73
C ARG A 57 -8.11 -42.93 -8.36
N GLU A 58 -7.81 -41.66 -8.64
CA GLU A 58 -6.53 -41.20 -9.19
C GLU A 58 -5.91 -40.14 -8.28
N PRO A 59 -5.26 -40.54 -7.16
CA PRO A 59 -4.73 -39.63 -6.15
C PRO A 59 -3.81 -38.54 -6.71
N ARG A 60 -2.91 -38.93 -7.62
CA ARG A 60 -1.95 -38.01 -8.24
C ARG A 60 -2.62 -36.96 -9.12
N ALA A 61 -3.59 -37.36 -9.93
CA ALA A 61 -4.33 -36.44 -10.79
C ALA A 61 -5.10 -35.42 -9.95
N TRP A 62 -5.79 -35.89 -8.91
CA TRP A 62 -6.52 -35.03 -7.97
C TRP A 62 -5.61 -34.04 -7.23
N LEU A 63 -4.48 -34.52 -6.68
CA LEU A 63 -3.48 -33.67 -6.03
C LEU A 63 -2.93 -32.60 -6.99
N THR A 64 -2.65 -32.97 -8.25
CA THR A 64 -2.16 -32.00 -9.25
C THR A 64 -3.20 -30.95 -9.61
N THR A 65 -4.49 -31.28 -9.61
CA THR A 65 -5.56 -30.30 -9.84
C THR A 65 -5.58 -29.24 -8.73
N ILE A 66 -5.49 -29.67 -7.46
CA ILE A 66 -5.43 -28.75 -6.31
C ILE A 66 -4.16 -27.90 -6.37
N ALA A 67 -3.01 -28.56 -6.56
CA ALA A 67 -1.70 -27.90 -6.61
C ALA A 67 -1.57 -26.95 -7.79
N HIS A 68 -2.21 -27.23 -8.94
CA HIS A 68 -2.17 -26.35 -10.10
C HIS A 68 -2.83 -25.01 -9.82
N GLY A 69 -3.99 -25.00 -9.16
CA GLY A 69 -4.63 -23.74 -8.74
C GLY A 69 -3.73 -22.92 -7.81
N LEU A 70 -3.08 -23.58 -6.85
CA LEU A 70 -2.10 -22.95 -5.95
C LEU A 70 -0.90 -22.35 -6.71
N VAL A 71 -0.37 -23.05 -7.70
CA VAL A 71 0.73 -22.56 -8.54
C VAL A 71 0.31 -21.32 -9.33
N VAL A 72 -0.89 -21.32 -9.93
CA VAL A 72 -1.42 -20.17 -10.67
C VAL A 72 -1.55 -18.95 -9.76
N ASP A 73 -2.13 -19.14 -8.57
CA ASP A 73 -2.27 -18.08 -7.58
C ASP A 73 -0.90 -17.54 -7.12
N HIS A 74 0.06 -18.42 -6.85
CA HIS A 74 1.43 -18.06 -6.46
C HIS A 74 2.14 -17.23 -7.52
N VAL A 75 2.11 -17.69 -8.77
CA VAL A 75 2.73 -16.97 -9.90
C VAL A 75 2.06 -15.62 -10.11
N ARG A 76 0.72 -15.56 -10.03
CA ARG A 76 -0.01 -14.29 -10.17
C ARG A 76 0.39 -13.29 -9.09
N ARG A 77 0.48 -13.73 -7.82
CA ARG A 77 0.94 -12.89 -6.70
C ARG A 77 2.37 -12.41 -6.91
N ARG A 78 3.30 -13.31 -7.24
CA ARG A 78 4.71 -12.94 -7.48
C ARG A 78 4.87 -11.95 -8.64
N THR A 79 4.09 -12.08 -9.71
CA THR A 79 4.13 -11.13 -10.83
C THR A 79 3.69 -9.74 -10.38
N LEU A 80 2.63 -9.64 -9.57
CA LEU A 80 2.17 -8.36 -9.03
C LEU A 80 3.21 -7.74 -8.08
N GLU A 81 3.76 -8.53 -7.16
CA GLU A 81 4.80 -8.08 -6.22
C GLU A 81 6.03 -7.57 -6.97
N ARG A 82 6.47 -8.30 -8.00
CA ARG A 82 7.59 -7.89 -8.85
C ARG A 82 7.31 -6.59 -9.58
N ALA A 83 6.13 -6.45 -10.19
CA ALA A 83 5.74 -5.21 -10.86
C ALA A 83 5.70 -4.02 -9.89
N CYS A 84 5.25 -4.24 -8.64
CA CYS A 84 5.27 -3.22 -7.60
C CYS A 84 6.71 -2.83 -7.21
N LEU A 85 7.59 -3.82 -7.01
CA LEU A 85 9.00 -3.57 -6.71
C LEU A 85 9.72 -2.85 -7.85
N GLU A 86 9.45 -3.22 -9.10
CA GLU A 86 9.99 -2.54 -10.28
C GLU A 86 9.49 -1.10 -10.37
N ALA A 87 8.20 -0.85 -10.10
CA ALA A 87 7.65 0.50 -10.02
C ALA A 87 8.33 1.34 -8.93
N ILE A 88 8.51 0.79 -7.72
CA ILE A 88 9.21 1.48 -6.62
C ILE A 88 10.67 1.75 -6.99
N ALA A 89 11.37 0.77 -7.58
CA ALA A 89 12.77 0.92 -7.98
C ALA A 89 12.96 1.94 -9.11
N SER A 90 11.92 2.21 -9.90
CA SER A 90 11.93 3.25 -10.94
C SER A 90 11.64 4.66 -10.43
N LEU A 91 11.24 4.80 -9.17
CA LEU A 91 11.07 6.13 -8.57
C LEU A 91 12.46 6.79 -8.46
N PRO A 92 12.56 8.10 -8.73
CA PRO A 92 13.77 8.85 -8.43
C PRO A 92 14.12 8.67 -6.95
N GLU A 93 15.41 8.62 -6.63
CA GLU A 93 15.82 8.66 -5.23
C GLU A 93 15.20 9.90 -4.55
N PRO A 94 14.58 9.73 -3.38
CA PRO A 94 14.01 10.86 -2.65
C PRO A 94 15.15 11.81 -2.27
N GLN A 95 15.24 12.90 -3.02
CA GLN A 95 16.20 13.96 -2.77
C GLN A 95 15.68 14.81 -1.61
N ALA A 96 16.35 14.70 -0.46
CA ALA A 96 16.18 15.68 0.58
C ALA A 96 17.02 16.93 0.21
N PRO A 97 16.50 18.16 0.42
CA PRO A 97 17.33 19.35 0.33
C PRO A 97 18.51 19.25 1.30
N SER A 98 19.66 19.82 0.93
CA SER A 98 20.85 19.81 1.78
C SER A 98 20.56 20.48 3.14
N PRO A 99 21.32 20.17 4.21
CA PRO A 99 21.14 20.84 5.51
C PRO A 99 21.18 22.36 5.40
N GLU A 100 22.04 22.92 4.55
CA GLU A 100 22.13 24.35 4.29
C GLU A 100 20.85 24.87 3.61
N THR A 101 20.32 24.12 2.63
CA THR A 101 19.06 24.47 1.95
C THR A 101 17.88 24.39 2.91
N GLN A 102 17.86 23.41 3.81
CA GLN A 102 16.85 23.29 4.85
C GLN A 102 16.90 24.48 5.82
N LEU A 103 18.10 24.89 6.25
CA LEU A 103 18.27 26.07 7.10
C LEU A 103 17.75 27.33 6.40
N LEU A 104 18.14 27.55 5.13
CA LEU A 104 17.64 28.69 4.34
C LEU A 104 16.11 28.69 4.22
N LEU A 105 15.49 27.52 4.07
CA LEU A 105 14.03 27.39 4.02
C LEU A 105 13.40 27.76 5.37
N VAL A 106 13.96 27.29 6.49
CA VAL A 106 13.48 27.64 7.83
C VAL A 106 13.63 29.13 8.10
N GLU A 107 14.75 29.74 7.75
CA GLU A 107 14.98 31.18 7.88
C GLU A 107 13.99 31.99 7.03
N ALA A 108 13.71 31.56 5.80
CA ALA A 108 12.72 32.19 4.94
C ALA A 108 11.30 32.11 5.55
N LEU A 109 10.93 30.96 6.11
CA LEU A 109 9.64 30.78 6.80
C LEU A 109 9.53 31.65 8.06
N MET A 110 10.58 31.72 8.88
CA MET A 110 10.62 32.59 10.06
C MET A 110 10.47 34.06 9.67
N ARG A 111 11.09 34.48 8.55
CA ARG A 111 10.95 35.84 8.04
C ARG A 111 9.52 36.14 7.58
N ILE A 112 8.87 35.20 6.91
CA ILE A 112 7.46 35.33 6.52
C ILE A 112 6.56 35.43 7.76
N ASP A 113 6.78 34.59 8.77
CA ASP A 113 6.01 34.63 10.03
C ASP A 113 6.15 36.00 10.70
N THR A 114 7.39 36.48 10.84
CA THR A 114 7.69 37.81 11.38
C THR A 114 7.04 38.94 10.57
N MET A 115 6.98 38.83 9.24
CA MET A 115 6.30 39.83 8.40
C MET A 115 4.78 39.82 8.57
N LEU A 116 4.20 38.71 8.98
CA LEU A 116 2.77 38.56 9.24
C LEU A 116 2.40 38.83 10.70
N ASP A 117 3.38 38.91 11.60
CA ASP A 117 3.18 39.27 12.99
C ASP A 117 2.56 40.65 13.13
N GLY A 118 1.58 40.77 14.03
CA GLY A 118 0.79 42.00 14.22
C GLY A 118 -0.46 42.10 13.34
N LEU A 119 -0.64 41.22 12.35
CA LEU A 119 -1.93 41.11 11.65
C LEU A 119 -2.98 40.44 12.54
N ALA A 120 -4.22 40.95 12.46
CA ALA A 120 -5.35 40.29 13.09
C ALA A 120 -5.53 38.86 12.52
N PRO A 121 -5.95 37.87 13.33
CA PRO A 121 -6.00 36.46 12.92
C PRO A 121 -6.77 36.19 11.62
N LYS A 122 -7.92 36.85 11.43
CA LYS A 122 -8.72 36.71 10.19
C LYS A 122 -8.02 37.30 8.97
N ALA A 123 -7.25 38.38 9.13
CA ALA A 123 -6.50 39.00 8.04
C ALA A 123 -5.29 38.15 7.64
N ARG A 124 -4.56 37.61 8.62
CA ARG A 124 -3.48 36.63 8.38
C ARG A 124 -4.00 35.40 7.65
N SER A 125 -5.13 34.84 8.11
CA SER A 125 -5.74 33.65 7.50
C SER A 125 -6.20 33.91 6.07
N ALA A 126 -6.86 35.04 5.81
CA ALA A 126 -7.28 35.41 4.44
C ALA A 126 -6.08 35.53 3.50
N PHE A 127 -4.98 36.12 3.97
CA PHE A 127 -3.75 36.26 3.19
C PHE A 127 -3.13 34.90 2.85
N LEU A 128 -3.00 34.00 3.82
CA LEU A 128 -2.43 32.67 3.59
C LEU A 128 -3.31 31.83 2.66
N LEU A 129 -4.63 31.82 2.86
CA LEU A 129 -5.57 31.12 1.98
C LEU A 129 -5.49 31.62 0.52
N SER A 130 -5.26 32.91 0.33
CA SER A 130 -5.10 33.47 -1.02
C SER A 130 -3.73 33.15 -1.63
N ARG A 131 -2.64 33.23 -0.86
CA ARG A 131 -1.26 33.15 -1.39
C ARG A 131 -0.67 31.74 -1.41
N LEU A 132 -1.01 30.91 -0.44
CA LEU A 132 -0.52 29.53 -0.34
C LEU A 132 -1.52 28.55 -0.93
N ASP A 133 -2.79 28.68 -0.55
CA ASP A 133 -3.83 27.73 -0.97
C ASP A 133 -4.50 28.13 -2.32
N GLY A 134 -4.26 29.36 -2.80
CA GLY A 134 -4.74 29.82 -4.11
C GLY A 134 -6.25 30.10 -4.19
N LEU A 135 -6.94 30.21 -3.06
CA LEU A 135 -8.39 30.43 -3.03
C LEU A 135 -8.76 31.83 -3.55
N SER A 136 -9.90 31.90 -4.22
CA SER A 136 -10.54 33.16 -4.59
C SER A 136 -11.17 33.86 -3.39
N TYR A 137 -11.37 35.17 -3.47
CA TYR A 137 -11.94 35.94 -2.36
C TYR A 137 -13.35 35.48 -1.94
N PRO A 138 -14.26 35.06 -2.85
CA PRO A 138 -15.54 34.47 -2.46
C PRO A 138 -15.38 33.16 -1.66
N GLU A 139 -14.44 32.29 -2.04
CA GLU A 139 -14.17 31.04 -1.31
C GLU A 139 -13.60 31.32 0.08
N ILE A 140 -12.70 32.31 0.20
CA ILE A 140 -12.16 32.76 1.49
C ILE A 140 -13.26 33.34 2.37
N ALA A 141 -14.17 34.13 1.80
CA ALA A 141 -15.29 34.73 2.52
C ALA A 141 -16.18 33.65 3.15
N GLN A 142 -16.51 32.61 2.38
CA GLN A 142 -17.23 31.43 2.88
C GLN A 142 -16.44 30.68 3.94
N ARG A 143 -15.14 30.45 3.71
CA ARG A 143 -14.26 29.69 4.62
C ARG A 143 -14.10 30.35 5.98
N LEU A 144 -14.01 31.68 6.02
CA LEU A 144 -13.78 32.48 7.23
C LEU A 144 -15.06 33.01 7.87
N ASP A 145 -16.22 32.69 7.28
CA ASP A 145 -17.55 33.19 7.67
C ASP A 145 -17.58 34.72 7.82
N VAL A 146 -17.25 35.40 6.71
CA VAL A 146 -17.24 36.86 6.62
C VAL A 146 -17.76 37.32 5.25
N SER A 147 -18.08 38.61 5.12
CA SER A 147 -18.45 39.17 3.82
C SER A 147 -17.25 39.29 2.88
N LEU A 148 -17.53 39.27 1.56
CA LEU A 148 -16.51 39.50 0.52
C LEU A 148 -15.73 40.81 0.74
N SER A 149 -16.45 41.89 1.08
CA SER A 149 -15.82 43.19 1.40
C SER A 149 -14.87 43.12 2.59
N SER A 150 -15.13 42.24 3.57
CA SER A 150 -14.21 42.02 4.69
C SER A 150 -12.91 41.36 4.22
N VAL A 151 -13.00 40.37 3.32
CA VAL A 151 -11.83 39.72 2.72
C VAL A 151 -10.99 40.72 1.92
N GLU A 152 -11.60 41.59 1.12
CA GLU A 152 -10.88 42.64 0.39
C GLU A 152 -10.12 43.58 1.35
N LYS A 153 -10.77 44.01 2.44
CA LYS A 153 -10.14 44.84 3.48
C LYS A 153 -9.00 44.10 4.18
N TYR A 154 -9.20 42.83 4.51
CA TYR A 154 -8.18 41.98 5.12
C TYR A 154 -6.95 41.84 4.20
N MET A 155 -7.16 41.59 2.91
CA MET A 155 -6.09 41.49 1.93
C MET A 155 -5.34 42.81 1.73
N ALA A 156 -6.06 43.92 1.63
CA ALA A 156 -5.44 45.25 1.53
C ALA A 156 -4.61 45.58 2.77
N ASN A 157 -5.11 45.24 3.96
CA ASN A 157 -4.37 45.42 5.21
C ASN A 157 -3.11 44.53 5.26
N ALA A 158 -3.24 43.24 4.95
CA ALA A 158 -2.14 42.29 4.96
C ALA A 158 -1.02 42.68 3.98
N ILE A 159 -1.37 43.10 2.76
CA ILE A 159 -0.40 43.56 1.76
C ILE A 159 0.33 44.81 2.25
N ARG A 160 -0.41 45.80 2.79
CA ARG A 160 0.18 47.03 3.33
C ARG A 160 1.15 46.73 4.47
N HIS A 161 0.74 45.88 5.40
CA HIS A 161 1.54 45.46 6.55
C HIS A 161 2.85 44.78 6.12
N CYS A 162 2.78 43.85 5.17
CA CYS A 162 3.97 43.20 4.61
C CYS A 162 4.91 44.20 3.91
N LEU A 163 4.38 45.22 3.26
CA LEU A 163 5.18 46.24 2.57
C LEU A 163 5.82 47.25 3.54
N SER A 164 5.24 47.48 4.72
CA SER A 164 5.80 48.40 5.73
C SER A 164 6.98 47.83 6.52
N LEU A 165 7.18 46.51 6.49
CA LEU A 165 8.27 45.81 7.17
C LEU A 165 9.49 45.55 6.24
N ARG A 166 9.55 46.26 5.11
CA ARG A 166 10.58 46.10 4.08
C ARG A 166 11.72 47.11 4.21
#